data_AF-A0A814RVX6-F1
#
_entry.id   AF-A0A814RVX6-F1
#
_cell.length_a   1.000
_cell.length_b   1.000
_cell.length_c   1.000
_cell.angle_alpha   90.00
_cell.angle_beta   90.00
_cell.angle_gamma   90.00
#
_symmetry.space_group_name_H-M   'P 1'
#
loop_
_entity.id
_entity.type
_entity.pdbx_description
1 polymer ?
#
loop_
_entity_poly.entity_id
_entity_poly.type
_entity_poly.pdbx_seq_one_letter_code
_entity_poly.pdbx_strand_id
1 'polypeptide(L)'
;MTTIRLKLPPNLYRPWKPLYRQRSKKEKDPPAPYTPLEQQIYDHAKIKFDQRVNILRSIFAQERQSLSTKSRFAQLQLKAEEQEFKQLINMVKQENERLLAMRRNDERLALEEEERLRSQVLNILSEKEFNEHLNIEEEVKQIKKESRSWVNPNDLSREIERMLNEKHDYNFSIDLTGIKRTQSGKDIVDQNKPDLVSISPFELEPKNVARKPPGASKYEE
;
A
#
# COMPACT_ATOMS: atom_id res chain seq x y z
N MET A 1 -3.58 -20.71 -49.75
CA MET A 1 -2.28 -20.78 -50.46
C MET A 1 -2.43 -20.21 -51.86
N THR A 2 -2.06 -18.94 -52.06
CA THR A 2 -2.19 -18.24 -53.34
C THR A 2 -0.94 -18.49 -54.20
N THR A 3 -1.06 -19.38 -55.18
CA THR A 3 0.01 -19.61 -56.16
C THR A 3 0.07 -18.45 -57.15
N ILE A 4 1.07 -17.59 -57.03
CA ILE A 4 1.36 -16.54 -58.01
C ILE A 4 1.90 -17.22 -59.28
N ARG A 5 1.06 -17.38 -60.30
CA ARG A 5 1.51 -17.80 -61.63
C ARG A 5 2.14 -16.60 -62.33
N LEU A 6 3.47 -16.56 -62.36
CA LEU A 6 4.22 -15.58 -63.16
C LEU A 6 3.86 -15.76 -64.64
N LYS A 7 3.07 -14.84 -65.19
CA LYS A 7 2.80 -14.78 -66.63
C LYS A 7 4.08 -14.37 -67.33
N LEU A 8 4.81 -15.35 -67.86
CA LEU A 8 5.98 -15.10 -68.71
C LEU A 8 5.57 -14.23 -69.91
N PRO A 9 6.28 -13.12 -70.17
CA PRO A 9 6.01 -12.25 -71.31
C PRO A 9 5.93 -13.04 -72.62
N PRO A 10 5.02 -12.67 -73.55
CA PRO A 10 4.81 -13.39 -74.81
C PRO A 10 6.06 -13.44 -75.71
N ASN A 11 7.03 -12.56 -75.46
CA ASN A 11 8.22 -12.33 -76.29
C ASN A 11 9.47 -13.13 -75.86
N LEU A 12 9.42 -13.85 -74.74
CA LEU A 12 10.52 -14.71 -74.31
C LEU A 12 10.53 -16.01 -75.13
N TYR A 13 11.72 -16.37 -75.62
CA TYR A 13 11.96 -17.61 -76.33
C TYR A 13 11.52 -18.79 -75.45
N ARG A 14 10.73 -19.69 -76.04
CA ARG A 14 10.32 -20.94 -75.39
C ARG A 14 10.91 -22.06 -76.23
N PRO A 15 11.73 -22.96 -75.65
CA PRO A 15 12.42 -24.01 -76.41
C PRO A 15 11.48 -24.88 -77.25
N TRP A 16 10.25 -25.09 -76.77
CA TRP A 16 9.20 -25.88 -77.43
C TRP A 16 8.32 -25.08 -78.41
N LYS A 17 8.47 -23.75 -78.51
CA LYS A 17 7.78 -22.98 -79.56
C LYS A 17 8.58 -23.08 -80.85
N PRO A 18 7.97 -23.56 -81.94
CA PRO A 18 8.68 -23.73 -83.20
C PRO A 18 9.15 -22.38 -83.78
N LEU A 19 10.43 -22.33 -84.14
CA LEU A 19 11.17 -21.15 -84.61
C LEU A 19 10.68 -20.57 -85.95
N TYR A 20 9.61 -21.12 -86.56
CA TYR A 20 9.13 -20.67 -87.87
C TYR A 20 8.60 -19.22 -87.87
N ARG A 21 8.19 -18.66 -86.72
CA ARG A 21 7.81 -17.23 -86.61
C ARG A 21 9.01 -16.27 -86.64
N GLN A 22 10.24 -16.79 -86.61
CA GLN A 22 11.47 -16.00 -86.63
C GLN A 22 12.30 -16.25 -87.89
N ARG A 23 11.67 -16.67 -89.00
CA ARG A 23 12.38 -16.84 -90.29
C ARG A 23 13.17 -15.58 -90.69
N SER A 24 12.63 -14.39 -90.43
CA SER A 24 13.30 -13.09 -90.65
C SER A 24 14.50 -12.80 -89.74
N LYS A 25 14.67 -13.53 -88.62
CA LYS A 25 15.83 -13.39 -87.72
C LYS A 25 16.93 -14.41 -88.01
N LYS A 26 16.67 -15.39 -88.89
CA LYS A 26 17.68 -16.38 -89.31
C LYS A 26 18.72 -15.78 -90.25
N GLU A 27 18.38 -14.67 -90.89
CA GLU A 27 19.16 -13.99 -91.93
C GLU A 27 19.84 -12.72 -91.41
N LYS A 28 19.76 -12.46 -90.09
CA LYS A 28 20.48 -11.33 -89.52
C LYS A 28 21.95 -11.73 -89.40
N ASP A 29 22.76 -11.17 -90.28
CA ASP A 29 24.20 -11.33 -90.22
C ASP A 29 24.70 -10.95 -88.81
N PRO A 30 25.67 -11.70 -88.28
CA PRO A 30 26.33 -11.28 -87.05
C PRO A 30 26.91 -9.88 -87.26
N PRO A 31 26.99 -9.06 -86.20
CA PRO A 31 27.63 -7.76 -86.31
C PRO A 31 29.03 -7.93 -86.90
N ALA A 32 29.43 -6.96 -87.72
CA ALA A 32 30.72 -6.99 -88.39
C ALA A 32 31.85 -7.26 -87.37
N PRO A 33 32.82 -8.12 -87.70
CA PRO A 33 33.92 -8.42 -86.80
C PRO A 33 34.70 -7.13 -86.52
N TYR A 34 35.07 -6.93 -85.26
CA TYR A 34 35.92 -5.82 -84.86
C TYR A 34 37.26 -5.86 -85.60
N THR A 35 37.84 -4.69 -85.85
CA THR A 35 39.24 -4.64 -86.28
C THR A 35 40.15 -5.18 -85.17
N PRO A 36 41.31 -5.79 -85.48
CA PRO A 36 42.19 -6.35 -84.46
C PRO A 36 42.61 -5.34 -83.37
N LEU A 37 42.75 -4.07 -83.73
CA LEU A 37 43.09 -2.99 -82.80
C LEU A 37 41.93 -2.65 -81.85
N GLU A 38 40.71 -2.54 -82.38
CA GLU A 38 39.51 -2.29 -81.57
C GLU A 38 39.26 -3.42 -80.58
N GLN A 39 39.50 -4.66 -81.01
CA GLN A 39 39.38 -5.82 -80.13
C GLN A 39 40.38 -5.77 -78.97
N GLN A 40 41.64 -5.39 -79.23
CA GLN A 40 42.64 -5.23 -78.16
C GLN A 40 42.27 -4.13 -77.16
N ILE A 41 41.78 -2.99 -77.66
CA ILE A 41 41.32 -1.89 -76.80
C ILE A 41 40.14 -2.34 -75.94
N TYR A 42 39.18 -3.04 -76.55
CA TYR A 42 38.02 -3.59 -75.86
C TYR A 42 38.41 -4.60 -74.79
N ASP A 43 39.25 -5.58 -75.13
CA ASP A 43 39.67 -6.64 -74.21
C ASP A 43 40.42 -6.04 -73.01
N HIS A 44 41.32 -5.09 -73.25
CA HIS A 44 42.02 -4.40 -72.17
C HIS A 44 41.09 -3.54 -71.30
N ALA A 45 40.14 -2.83 -71.90
CA ALA A 45 39.13 -2.06 -71.16
C ALA A 45 38.21 -2.97 -70.34
N LYS A 46 37.80 -4.11 -70.90
CA LYS A 46 36.98 -5.12 -70.25
C LYS A 46 37.70 -5.75 -69.06
N ILE A 47 38.97 -6.12 -69.20
CA ILE A 47 39.79 -6.64 -68.10
C ILE A 47 39.83 -5.62 -66.95
N LYS A 48 40.11 -4.34 -67.25
CA LYS A 48 40.12 -3.29 -66.22
C LYS A 48 38.77 -3.08 -65.56
N PHE A 49 37.69 -3.12 -66.34
CA PHE A 49 36.32 -3.02 -65.83
C PHE A 49 35.98 -4.19 -64.92
N ASP A 50 36.22 -5.42 -65.37
CA ASP A 50 35.94 -6.64 -64.61
C ASP A 50 36.76 -6.68 -63.31
N GLN A 51 38.03 -6.26 -63.36
CA GLN A 51 38.87 -6.11 -62.16
C GLN A 51 38.23 -5.13 -61.15
N ARG A 52 37.83 -3.94 -61.59
CA ARG A 52 37.19 -2.94 -60.72
C ARG A 52 35.87 -3.45 -60.14
N VAL A 53 35.04 -4.08 -60.96
CA VAL A 53 33.76 -4.65 -60.51
C VAL A 53 33.99 -5.79 -59.52
N ASN A 54 34.99 -6.64 -59.74
CA ASN A 54 35.32 -7.72 -58.81
C ASN A 54 35.81 -7.19 -57.46
N ILE A 55 36.59 -6.11 -57.45
CA ILE A 55 36.98 -5.40 -56.22
C ILE A 55 35.74 -4.84 -55.51
N LEU A 56 34.81 -4.20 -56.23
CA LEU A 56 33.57 -3.70 -55.61
C LEU A 56 32.71 -4.83 -55.04
N ARG A 57 32.62 -5.96 -55.76
CA ARG A 57 31.91 -7.16 -55.28
C ARG A 57 32.53 -7.71 -53.99
N SER A 58 33.85 -7.73 -53.87
CA SER A 58 34.51 -8.20 -52.65
C SER A 58 34.29 -7.25 -51.48
N ILE A 59 34.34 -5.93 -51.70
CA ILE A 59 34.02 -4.91 -50.68
C ILE A 59 32.58 -5.10 -50.16
N PHE A 60 31.59 -5.19 -51.06
CA PHE A 60 30.19 -5.38 -50.65
C PHE A 60 29.94 -6.73 -49.98
N ALA A 61 30.69 -7.77 -50.35
CA ALA A 61 30.63 -9.07 -49.67
C ALA A 61 31.15 -8.96 -48.22
N GLN A 62 32.25 -8.24 -48.00
CA GLN A 62 32.80 -7.99 -46.67
C GLN A 62 31.84 -7.14 -45.81
N GLU A 63 31.27 -6.07 -46.38
CA GLU A 63 30.27 -5.25 -45.68
C GLU A 63 29.07 -6.08 -45.25
N ARG A 64 28.53 -6.92 -46.13
CA ARG A 64 27.43 -7.84 -45.80
C ARG A 64 27.78 -8.78 -44.65
N GLN A 65 28.99 -9.35 -44.65
CA GLN A 65 29.46 -10.19 -43.56
C GLN A 65 29.56 -9.40 -42.25
N SER A 66 30.08 -8.17 -42.29
CA SER A 66 30.16 -7.28 -41.11
C SER A 66 28.79 -6.90 -40.54
N LEU A 67 27.78 -6.73 -41.40
CA LEU A 67 26.41 -6.46 -40.96
C LEU A 67 25.80 -7.71 -40.29
N SER A 68 26.12 -8.89 -40.81
CA SER A 68 25.71 -10.15 -40.18
C SER A 68 26.35 -10.36 -38.80
N THR A 69 27.61 -9.96 -38.60
CA THR A 69 28.25 -10.05 -37.27
C THR A 69 27.67 -9.04 -36.28
N LYS A 70 27.32 -7.83 -36.73
CA LYS A 70 26.57 -6.86 -35.91
C LYS A 70 25.23 -7.42 -35.43
N SER A 71 24.52 -8.17 -36.29
CA SER A 71 23.30 -8.87 -35.88
C SER A 71 23.54 -9.91 -34.78
N ARG A 72 24.66 -10.65 -34.85
CA ARG A 72 25.04 -11.59 -33.77
C ARG A 72 25.33 -10.86 -32.46
N PHE A 73 25.99 -9.71 -32.51
CA PHE A 73 26.23 -8.89 -31.31
C PHE A 73 24.91 -8.42 -30.68
N ALA A 74 23.96 -7.95 -31.50
CA ALA A 74 22.62 -7.57 -31.02
C ALA A 74 21.89 -8.74 -30.35
N GLN A 75 22.01 -9.97 -30.88
CA GLN A 75 21.44 -11.17 -30.24
C GLN A 75 22.11 -11.50 -28.90
N LEU A 76 23.41 -11.30 -28.77
CA LEU A 76 24.12 -11.50 -27.50
C LEU A 76 23.69 -10.45 -26.47
N GLN A 77 23.54 -9.20 -26.89
CA GLN A 77 23.05 -8.14 -26.03
C GLN A 77 21.63 -8.43 -25.53
N LEU A 78 20.71 -8.82 -26.42
CA LEU A 78 19.35 -9.22 -26.02
C LEU A 78 19.34 -10.38 -25.01
N LYS A 79 20.24 -11.36 -25.17
CA LYS A 79 20.38 -12.46 -24.20
C LYS A 79 20.91 -11.99 -22.85
N ALA A 80 21.85 -11.03 -22.84
CA ALA A 80 22.36 -10.44 -21.61
C ALA A 80 21.25 -9.65 -20.90
N GLU A 81 20.51 -8.81 -21.62
CA GLU A 81 19.36 -8.06 -21.10
C GLU A 81 18.28 -8.99 -20.53
N GLU A 82 18.00 -10.13 -21.19
CA GLU A 82 17.05 -11.13 -20.68
C GLU A 82 17.53 -11.79 -19.38
N GLN A 83 18.84 -12.02 -19.24
CA GLN A 83 19.42 -12.57 -18.01
C GLN A 83 19.37 -11.56 -16.86
N GLU A 84 19.71 -10.30 -17.12
CA GLU A 84 19.60 -9.21 -16.14
C GLU A 84 18.15 -9.04 -15.68
N PHE A 85 17.20 -9.06 -16.60
CA PHE A 85 15.78 -8.99 -16.29
C PHE A 85 15.32 -10.14 -15.37
N LYS A 86 15.78 -11.38 -15.63
CA LYS A 86 15.49 -12.54 -14.76
C LYS A 86 16.08 -12.37 -13.36
N GLN A 87 17.29 -11.83 -13.25
CA GLN A 87 17.92 -11.55 -11.96
C GLN A 87 17.11 -10.50 -11.17
N LEU A 88 16.72 -9.41 -11.82
CA LEU A 88 15.90 -8.35 -11.22
C LEU A 88 14.55 -8.89 -10.73
N ILE A 89 13.86 -9.70 -11.53
CA ILE A 89 12.61 -10.36 -11.11
C ILE A 89 12.83 -11.21 -9.86
N ASN A 90 13.91 -11.99 -9.81
CA ASN A 90 14.18 -12.85 -8.66
C ASN A 90 14.48 -12.03 -7.40
N MET A 91 15.23 -10.93 -7.52
CA MET A 91 15.45 -10.01 -6.40
C MET A 91 14.15 -9.39 -5.88
N VAL A 92 13.27 -8.96 -6.80
CA VAL A 92 11.95 -8.43 -6.43
C VAL A 92 11.10 -9.48 -5.71
N LYS A 93 11.10 -10.73 -6.18
CA LYS A 93 10.40 -11.83 -5.51
C LYS A 93 10.92 -12.07 -4.10
N GLN A 94 12.24 -12.14 -3.93
CA GLN A 94 12.88 -12.34 -2.63
C GLN A 94 12.54 -11.22 -1.64
N GLU A 95 12.61 -9.96 -2.08
CA GLU A 95 12.27 -8.84 -1.19
C GLU A 95 10.77 -8.82 -0.85
N ASN A 96 9.90 -9.15 -1.81
CA ASN A 96 8.46 -9.28 -1.53
C ASN A 96 8.17 -10.38 -0.52
N GLU A 97 8.83 -11.54 -0.62
CA GLU A 97 8.72 -12.61 0.37
C GLU A 97 9.21 -12.16 1.75
N ARG A 98 10.33 -11.42 1.82
CA ARG A 98 10.86 -10.83 3.05
C ARG A 98 9.86 -9.87 3.69
N LEU A 99 9.27 -8.97 2.90
CA LEU A 99 8.28 -8.00 3.37
C LEU A 99 6.97 -8.66 3.81
N LEU A 100 6.54 -9.74 3.15
CA LEU A 100 5.39 -10.53 3.56
C LEU A 100 5.64 -11.23 4.89
N ALA A 101 6.84 -11.78 5.09
CA ALA A 101 7.23 -12.39 6.37
C ALA A 101 7.21 -11.37 7.52
N MET A 102 7.72 -10.15 7.29
CA MET A 102 7.66 -9.08 8.29
C MET A 102 6.21 -8.69 8.60
N ARG A 103 5.36 -8.46 7.59
CA ARG A 103 3.95 -8.15 7.80
C ARG A 103 3.20 -9.21 8.60
N ARG A 104 3.43 -10.50 8.32
CA ARG A 104 2.83 -11.59 9.10
C ARG A 104 3.28 -11.59 10.56
N ASN A 105 4.54 -11.25 10.82
CA ASN A 105 5.03 -11.12 12.19
C ASN A 105 4.41 -9.92 12.90
N ASP A 106 4.29 -8.78 12.22
CA ASP A 106 3.67 -7.57 12.77
C ASP A 106 2.19 -7.81 13.06
N GLU A 107 1.45 -8.47 12.15
CA GLU A 107 0.06 -8.89 12.35
C GLU A 107 -0.08 -9.82 13.56
N ARG A 108 0.83 -10.80 13.70
CA ARG A 108 0.84 -11.71 14.85
C ARG A 108 1.07 -10.96 16.16
N LEU A 109 2.03 -10.03 16.19
CA LEU A 109 2.33 -9.21 17.36
C LEU A 109 1.16 -8.29 17.71
N ALA A 110 0.49 -7.71 16.71
CA ALA A 110 -0.69 -6.87 16.93
C ALA A 110 -1.84 -7.67 17.55
N LEU A 111 -2.09 -8.89 17.09
CA LEU A 111 -3.11 -9.77 17.68
C LEU A 111 -2.75 -10.19 19.11
N GLU A 112 -1.48 -10.51 19.37
CA GLU A 112 -0.99 -10.85 20.71
C GLU A 112 -1.12 -9.66 21.68
N GLU A 113 -0.82 -8.45 21.22
CA GLU A 113 -1.00 -7.22 22.01
C GLU A 113 -2.47 -6.91 22.27
N GLU A 114 -3.35 -7.10 21.28
CA GLU A 114 -4.80 -6.96 21.44
C GLU A 114 -5.36 -7.95 22.48
N GLU A 115 -4.94 -9.22 22.41
CA GLU A 115 -5.34 -10.24 23.39
C GLU A 115 -4.81 -9.91 24.81
N ARG A 116 -3.57 -9.40 24.89
CA ARG A 116 -2.99 -8.94 26.16
C ARG A 116 -3.76 -7.77 26.75
N LEU A 117 -4.14 -6.78 25.93
CA LEU A 117 -4.95 -5.65 26.39
C LEU A 117 -6.34 -6.11 26.83
N ARG A 118 -6.97 -7.02 26.08
CA ARG A 118 -8.29 -7.56 26.43
C ARG A 118 -8.26 -8.31 27.77
N SER A 119 -7.25 -9.13 28.00
CA SER A 119 -7.07 -9.83 29.27
C SER A 119 -6.76 -8.88 30.43
N GLN A 120 -5.97 -7.82 30.22
CA GLN A 120 -5.75 -6.78 31.22
C GLN A 120 -7.04 -6.06 31.60
N VAL A 121 -7.86 -5.68 30.63
CA VAL A 121 -9.16 -5.04 30.89
C VAL A 121 -10.08 -5.96 31.71
N LEU A 122 -10.15 -7.25 31.35
CA LEU A 122 -10.93 -8.24 32.12
C LEU A 122 -10.43 -8.38 33.56
N ASN A 123 -9.11 -8.43 33.76
CA ASN A 123 -8.53 -8.50 35.10
C ASN A 123 -8.87 -7.26 35.93
N ILE A 124 -8.74 -6.06 35.35
CA ILE A 124 -9.09 -4.80 36.02
C ILE A 124 -10.58 -4.76 36.39
N LEU A 125 -11.46 -5.23 35.50
CA LEU A 125 -12.90 -5.31 35.79
C LEU A 125 -13.17 -6.28 36.95
N SER A 126 -12.54 -7.46 36.95
CA SER A 126 -12.69 -8.43 38.04
C SER A 126 -12.15 -7.91 39.37
N GLU A 127 -11.04 -7.16 39.37
CA GLU A 127 -10.50 -6.51 40.57
C GLU A 127 -11.44 -5.42 41.10
N LYS A 128 -12.10 -4.67 40.21
CA LYS A 128 -13.11 -3.68 40.60
C LYS A 128 -14.32 -4.35 41.25
N GLU A 129 -14.85 -5.41 40.64
CA GLU A 129 -15.95 -6.19 41.24
C GLU A 129 -15.56 -6.74 42.62
N PHE A 130 -14.33 -7.25 42.76
CA PHE A 130 -13.83 -7.71 44.06
C PHE A 130 -13.74 -6.58 45.10
N ASN A 131 -13.25 -5.39 44.71
CA ASN A 131 -13.18 -4.24 45.61
C ASN A 131 -14.57 -3.70 45.98
N GLU A 132 -15.54 -3.74 45.07
CA GLU A 132 -16.94 -3.40 45.39
C GLU A 132 -17.50 -4.36 46.45
N HIS A 133 -17.18 -5.65 46.37
CA HIS A 133 -17.56 -6.61 47.42
C HIS A 133 -16.92 -6.31 48.78
N LEU A 134 -15.69 -5.78 48.82
CA LEU A 134 -15.07 -5.35 50.08
C LEU A 134 -15.81 -4.16 50.71
N ASN A 135 -16.32 -3.22 49.90
CA ASN A 135 -17.10 -2.08 50.42
C ASN A 135 -18.41 -2.55 51.08
N ILE A 136 -19.03 -3.63 50.58
CA ILE A 136 -20.22 -4.22 51.21
C ILE A 136 -19.93 -4.67 52.65
N GLU A 137 -18.72 -5.16 52.95
CA GLU A 137 -18.37 -5.50 54.33
C GLU A 137 -18.30 -4.28 55.24
N GLU A 138 -17.85 -3.14 54.73
CA GLU A 138 -17.82 -1.88 55.47
C GLU A 138 -19.23 -1.35 55.73
N GLU A 139 -20.11 -1.40 54.73
CA GLU A 139 -21.54 -1.07 54.88
C GLU A 139 -22.22 -1.97 55.92
N VAL A 140 -21.98 -3.28 55.87
CA VAL A 140 -22.51 -4.22 56.87
C VAL A 140 -21.97 -3.91 58.27
N LYS A 141 -20.69 -3.52 58.40
CA LYS A 141 -20.13 -3.09 59.69
C LYS A 141 -20.79 -1.82 60.19
N GLN A 142 -21.08 -0.87 59.32
CA GLN A 142 -21.76 0.38 59.67
C GLN A 142 -23.20 0.12 60.10
N ILE A 143 -23.97 -0.66 59.34
CA ILE A 143 -25.33 -1.08 59.71
C ILE A 143 -25.32 -1.82 61.06
N LYS A 144 -24.33 -2.69 61.32
CA LYS A 144 -24.19 -3.34 62.64
C LYS A 144 -23.94 -2.35 63.78
N LYS A 145 -23.17 -1.27 63.54
CA LYS A 145 -22.99 -0.21 64.55
C LYS A 145 -24.29 0.55 64.79
N GLU A 146 -24.99 0.94 63.72
CA GLU A 146 -26.27 1.67 63.79
C GLU A 146 -27.39 0.82 64.41
N SER A 147 -27.38 -0.50 64.18
CA SER A 147 -28.37 -1.42 64.76
C SER A 147 -28.34 -1.46 66.29
N ARG A 148 -27.21 -1.09 66.92
CA ARG A 148 -27.10 -1.00 68.38
C ARG A 148 -27.85 0.21 68.95
N SER A 149 -28.08 1.25 68.14
CA SER A 149 -28.88 2.41 68.53
C SER A 149 -30.37 2.25 68.17
N TRP A 150 -30.78 1.13 67.57
CA TRP A 150 -32.19 0.87 67.32
C TRP A 150 -32.92 0.53 68.61
N VAL A 151 -34.19 0.94 68.66
CA VAL A 151 -35.03 0.78 69.85
C VAL A 151 -35.50 -0.67 69.95
N ASN A 152 -35.07 -1.36 71.01
CA ASN A 152 -35.56 -2.69 71.33
C ASN A 152 -36.89 -2.63 72.10
N PRO A 153 -37.75 -3.65 72.01
CA PRO A 153 -39.02 -3.69 72.74
C PRO A 153 -38.87 -3.54 74.27
N ASN A 154 -37.73 -3.99 74.81
CA ASN A 154 -37.43 -3.92 76.24
C ASN A 154 -37.03 -2.51 76.71
N ASP A 155 -36.47 -1.68 75.82
CA ASP A 155 -35.99 -0.32 76.12
C ASP A 155 -36.99 0.77 75.68
N LEU A 156 -38.11 0.36 75.09
CA LEU A 156 -39.08 1.24 74.42
C LEU A 156 -39.62 2.35 75.33
N SER A 157 -40.04 2.04 76.54
CA SER A 157 -40.63 3.03 77.46
C SER A 157 -39.63 4.12 77.86
N ARG A 158 -38.37 3.72 78.09
CA ARG A 158 -37.29 4.65 78.45
C ARG A 158 -36.93 5.58 77.30
N GLU A 159 -36.97 5.06 76.08
CA GLU A 159 -36.68 5.84 74.89
C GLU A 159 -37.79 6.85 74.56
N ILE A 160 -39.06 6.47 74.74
CA ILE A 160 -40.20 7.38 74.59
C ILE A 160 -40.09 8.57 75.56
N GLU A 161 -39.75 8.30 76.83
CA GLU A 161 -39.54 9.37 77.82
C GLU A 161 -38.36 10.28 77.46
N ARG A 162 -37.26 9.72 76.93
CA ARG A 162 -36.12 10.51 76.44
C ARG A 162 -36.53 11.44 75.30
N MET A 163 -37.21 10.90 74.28
CA MET A 163 -37.61 11.65 73.08
C MET A 163 -38.69 12.70 73.35
N LEU A 164 -39.51 12.53 74.38
CA LEU A 164 -40.45 13.56 74.83
C LEU A 164 -39.75 14.73 75.53
N ASN A 165 -38.62 14.47 76.18
CA ASN A 165 -37.82 15.46 76.89
C ASN A 165 -36.80 16.17 75.98
N GLU A 166 -36.26 15.47 74.98
CA GLU A 166 -35.32 16.02 74.01
C GLU A 166 -36.05 16.55 72.77
N LYS A 167 -35.96 17.86 72.53
CA LYS A 167 -36.46 18.48 71.30
C LYS A 167 -35.36 18.53 70.24
N HIS A 168 -35.49 17.74 69.19
CA HIS A 168 -34.62 17.83 68.01
C HIS A 168 -35.18 18.85 67.00
N ASP A 169 -34.38 19.84 66.64
CA ASP A 169 -34.73 20.84 65.63
C ASP A 169 -33.97 20.56 64.33
N TYR A 170 -34.71 20.29 63.26
CA TYR A 170 -34.18 20.02 61.92
C TYR A 170 -34.25 21.26 61.01
N ASN A 171 -34.66 22.42 61.54
CA ASN A 171 -34.76 23.64 60.74
C ASN A 171 -33.38 24.26 60.50
N PHE A 172 -32.95 24.27 59.24
CA PHE A 172 -31.77 25.00 58.79
C PHE A 172 -32.07 25.75 57.49
N SER A 173 -31.39 26.87 57.28
CA SER A 173 -31.37 27.62 56.02
C SER A 173 -30.08 27.36 55.26
N ILE A 174 -30.12 27.46 53.93
CA ILE A 174 -28.95 27.33 53.07
C ILE A 174 -28.68 28.67 52.41
N ASP A 175 -27.46 29.17 52.54
CA ASP A 175 -27.03 30.40 51.89
C ASP A 175 -26.72 30.18 50.40
N LEU A 176 -26.63 31.26 49.62
CA LEU A 176 -26.30 31.23 48.18
C LEU A 176 -24.93 30.58 47.89
N THR A 177 -24.05 30.50 48.88
CA THR A 177 -22.74 29.81 48.83
C THR A 177 -22.82 28.32 49.21
N GLY A 178 -24.01 27.80 49.52
CA GLY A 178 -24.24 26.40 49.89
C GLY A 178 -23.96 26.05 51.35
N ILE A 179 -23.78 27.04 52.23
CA ILE A 179 -23.51 26.83 53.66
C ILE A 179 -24.84 26.69 54.42
N LYS A 180 -24.96 25.66 55.25
CA LYS A 180 -26.13 25.41 56.11
C LYS A 180 -26.00 26.15 57.44
N ARG A 181 -27.04 26.90 57.82
CA ARG A 181 -27.13 27.67 59.07
C ARG A 181 -28.38 27.31 59.86
N THR A 182 -28.25 27.14 61.17
CA THR A 182 -29.42 26.95 62.06
C THR A 182 -30.11 28.28 62.38
N GLN A 183 -31.34 28.24 62.90
CA GLN A 183 -32.07 29.43 63.37
C GLN A 183 -31.31 30.24 64.44
N SER A 184 -30.36 29.61 65.15
CA SER A 184 -29.48 30.26 66.13
C SER A 184 -28.26 30.97 65.53
N GLY A 185 -28.12 30.98 64.20
CA GLY A 185 -27.00 31.62 63.49
C GLY A 185 -25.67 30.86 63.56
N LYS A 186 -25.65 29.64 64.13
CA LYS A 186 -24.48 28.78 64.14
C LYS A 186 -24.37 28.01 62.83
N ASP A 187 -23.18 28.04 62.24
CA ASP A 187 -22.83 27.25 61.06
C ASP A 187 -22.80 25.76 61.45
N ILE A 188 -23.49 24.92 60.66
CA ILE A 188 -23.46 23.48 60.84
C ILE A 188 -22.22 22.95 60.11
N VAL A 189 -21.17 22.64 60.87
CA VAL A 189 -19.97 21.97 60.34
C VAL A 189 -20.29 20.49 60.21
N ASP A 190 -20.66 20.05 59.00
CA ASP A 190 -20.80 18.62 58.66
C ASP A 190 -19.42 17.94 58.88
N GLN A 191 -19.26 17.19 59.98
CA GLN A 191 -18.00 16.51 60.34
C GLN A 191 -17.64 15.32 59.42
N ASN A 192 -18.52 14.96 58.48
CA ASN A 192 -18.26 13.94 57.46
C ASN A 192 -18.59 14.49 56.07
N LYS A 193 -17.83 15.50 55.61
CA LYS A 193 -17.69 15.71 54.18
C LYS A 193 -16.56 14.79 53.69
N PRO A 194 -16.79 13.89 52.71
CA PRO A 194 -15.66 13.39 51.94
C PRO A 194 -14.98 14.61 51.31
N ASP A 195 -13.65 14.69 51.40
CA ASP A 195 -12.87 15.79 50.83
C ASP A 195 -13.21 15.97 49.36
N LEU A 196 -14.09 16.93 49.07
CA LEU A 196 -14.28 17.44 47.73
C LEU A 196 -13.01 18.21 47.41
N VAL A 197 -12.11 17.55 46.68
CA VAL A 197 -10.97 18.17 46.00
C VAL A 197 -11.50 19.42 45.30
N SER A 198 -11.09 20.59 45.81
CA SER A 198 -11.41 21.87 45.22
C SER A 198 -10.68 21.97 43.88
N ILE A 199 -11.39 21.68 42.81
CA ILE A 199 -10.93 22.06 41.48
C ILE A 199 -11.10 23.58 41.43
N SER A 200 -9.98 24.30 41.52
CA SER A 200 -9.91 25.75 41.35
C SER A 200 -10.57 26.18 40.05
N PRO A 201 -11.37 27.25 40.01
CA PRO A 201 -11.91 27.80 38.78
C PRO A 201 -10.82 28.60 38.07
N PHE A 202 -9.86 27.91 37.48
CA PHE A 202 -8.91 28.49 36.54
C PHE A 202 -8.65 27.46 35.44
N GLU A 203 -8.77 27.93 34.19
CA GLU A 203 -8.54 27.20 32.95
C GLU A 203 -9.67 26.29 32.43
N LEU A 204 -10.86 26.88 32.26
CA LEU A 204 -11.72 26.52 31.12
C LEU A 204 -11.63 27.62 30.07
N GLU A 205 -10.45 27.83 29.50
CA GLU A 205 -10.42 28.36 28.14
C GLU A 205 -10.79 27.21 27.19
N PRO A 206 -11.83 27.36 26.34
CA PRO A 206 -12.06 26.41 25.29
C PRO A 206 -10.84 26.50 24.35
N LYS A 207 -9.96 25.48 24.39
CA LYS A 207 -9.01 25.26 23.30
C LYS A 207 -9.85 25.18 22.03
N ASN A 208 -9.78 26.24 21.21
CA ASN A 208 -10.27 26.25 19.85
C ASN A 208 -9.47 25.20 19.06
N VAL A 209 -9.85 23.94 19.20
CA VAL A 209 -9.43 22.88 18.29
C VAL A 209 -10.21 23.16 17.01
N ALA A 210 -9.55 23.83 16.07
CA ALA A 210 -10.05 23.98 14.71
C ALA A 210 -10.31 22.57 14.15
N ARG A 211 -11.58 22.14 14.18
CA ARG A 211 -12.03 20.94 13.48
C ARG A 211 -11.88 21.24 12.00
N LYS A 212 -10.83 20.67 11.37
CA LYS A 212 -10.80 20.57 9.91
C LYS A 212 -12.04 19.78 9.48
N PRO A 213 -12.84 20.28 8.52
CA PRO A 213 -13.96 19.51 8.00
C PRO A 213 -13.45 18.21 7.36
N PRO A 214 -14.12 17.08 7.58
CA PRO A 214 -13.79 15.84 6.89
C PRO A 214 -14.22 15.98 5.42
N GLY A 215 -13.27 15.98 4.48
CA GLY A 215 -13.60 15.95 3.05
C GLY A 215 -12.75 16.76 2.07
N ALA A 216 -11.59 17.30 2.46
CA ALA A 216 -10.64 17.84 1.47
C ALA A 216 -9.70 16.72 0.97
N SER A 217 -10.21 15.87 0.09
CA SER A 217 -9.39 15.01 -0.76
C SER A 217 -8.46 15.88 -1.61
N LYS A 218 -7.16 15.67 -1.45
CA LYS A 218 -6.16 16.10 -2.41
C LYS A 218 -6.46 15.44 -3.76
N TYR A 219 -6.89 16.23 -4.74
CA TYR A 219 -6.53 15.97 -6.13
C TYR A 219 -5.42 16.95 -6.46
N GLU A 220 -4.20 16.40 -6.47
CA GLU A 220 -3.03 17.03 -7.07
C GLU A 220 -3.12 16.74 -8.58
N GLU A 221 -3.25 17.80 -9.39
CA GLU A 221 -2.71 17.92 -10.75
C GLU A 221 -1.78 19.13 -10.77
#